data_AF-A0A6I2FQH7-F1
#
_entry.id   AF-A0A6I2FQH7-F1
#
_cell.length_a   1.000
_cell.length_b   1.000
_cell.length_c   1.000
_cell.angle_alpha   90.00
_cell.angle_beta   90.00
_cell.angle_gamma   90.00
#
_symmetry.space_group_name_H-M   'P 1'
#
loop_
_entity.id
_entity.type
_entity.pdbx_description
1 polymer ?
#
loop_
_entity_poly.entity_id
_entity_poly.type
_entity_poly.pdbx_seq_one_letter_code
_entity_poly.pdbx_strand_id
1 'polypeptide(L)' 'MAAIHIRNVPEKTLRALRERAHRHGRSMQQELLEIIETATTEPTDSPAPEPIQLTTAHTSGKSTWRREDLYDDSGR' A
#
# COMPACT_ATOMS: atom_id res chain seq x y z
N MET A 1 9.57 -17.51 -25.87
CA MET A 1 8.52 -17.55 -24.83
C MET A 1 9.03 -18.41 -23.69
N ALA A 2 9.14 -17.84 -22.48
CA ALA A 2 9.44 -18.61 -21.29
C ALA A 2 8.12 -19.14 -20.70
N ALA A 3 8.10 -20.41 -20.29
CA ALA A 3 6.95 -21.02 -19.65
C ALA A 3 7.35 -21.48 -18.24
N ILE A 4 6.56 -21.10 -17.24
CA ILE A 4 6.79 -21.46 -15.84
C ILE A 4 5.73 -22.49 -15.45
N HIS A 5 6.17 -23.62 -14.92
CA HIS A 5 5.29 -24.64 -14.37
C HIS A 5 5.52 -24.76 -12.87
N ILE A 6 4.48 -24.43 -12.09
CA ILE A 6 4.53 -24.43 -10.64
C ILE A 6 3.82 -25.70 -10.14
N ARG A 7 4.55 -26.55 -9.42
CA ARG A 7 4.00 -27.79 -8.83
C ARG A 7 3.66 -27.58 -7.35
N ASN A 8 2.82 -28.46 -6.81
CA ASN A 8 2.48 -28.51 -5.39
C ASN A 8 1.87 -27.21 -4.84
N VAL A 9 1.09 -26.51 -5.66
CA VAL A 9 0.36 -25.32 -5.20
C VAL A 9 -0.81 -25.79 -4.32
N PRO A 10 -0.93 -25.32 -3.07
CA PRO A 10 -2.08 -25.65 -2.23
C PRO A 10 -3.40 -25.21 -2.89
N GLU A 11 -4.45 -26.03 -2.82
CA GLU A 11 -5.75 -25.67 -3.41
C GLU A 11 -6.30 -24.34 -2.89
N LYS A 12 -6.09 -24.05 -1.60
CA LYS A 12 -6.47 -22.77 -0.99
C LYS A 12 -5.83 -21.58 -1.72
N THR A 13 -4.57 -21.72 -2.11
CA THR A 13 -3.83 -20.68 -2.85
C THR A 13 -4.38 -20.54 -4.27
N LEU A 14 -4.64 -21.65 -4.96
CA LEU A 14 -5.25 -21.62 -6.29
C LEU A 14 -6.63 -20.93 -6.28
N ARG A 15 -7.45 -21.21 -5.26
CA ARG A 15 -8.77 -20.58 -5.12
C ARG A 15 -8.64 -19.08 -4.90
N ALA A 16 -7.77 -18.64 -4.00
CA ALA A 16 -7.54 -17.23 -3.72
C ALA A 16 -7.02 -16.47 -4.96
N LEU A 17 -6.11 -17.07 -5.73
CA LEU A 17 -5.62 -16.49 -6.98
C LEU A 17 -6.72 -16.38 -8.02
N ARG A 18 -7.59 -17.40 -8.14
CA ARG A 18 -8.72 -17.37 -9.08
C ARG A 18 -9.72 -16.27 -8.72
N GLU A 19 -10.05 -16.14 -7.43
CA GLU A 19 -10.94 -15.07 -6.94
C GLU A 19 -10.32 -13.68 -7.19
N ARG A 20 -9.01 -13.53 -6.98
CA ARG A 20 -8.30 -12.27 -7.25
C ARG A 20 -8.34 -11.92 -8.75
N ALA A 21 -8.03 -12.89 -9.62
CA ALA A 21 -8.10 -12.72 -11.07
C ALA A 21 -9.51 -12.30 -11.53
N HIS A 22 -10.55 -12.93 -10.97
CA HIS A 22 -11.94 -12.57 -11.26
C HIS A 22 -12.28 -11.15 -10.82
N ARG A 23 -11.85 -10.74 -9.61
CA ARG A 23 -12.02 -9.36 -9.11
C ARG A 23 -11.36 -8.31 -10.02
N HIS A 24 -10.22 -8.64 -10.61
CA HIS A 24 -9.51 -7.74 -11.51
C HIS A 24 -10.00 -7.85 -12.97
N GLY A 25 -10.93 -8.76 -13.28
CA GLY A 25 -11.40 -9.00 -14.66
C GLY A 25 -10.32 -9.58 -15.58
N ARG A 26 -9.31 -10.25 -15.02
CA ARG A 26 -8.14 -10.77 -15.73
C ARG A 26 -8.19 -12.30 -15.83
N SER A 27 -7.49 -12.86 -16.82
CA SER A 27 -7.24 -14.29 -16.86
C SER A 27 -6.28 -14.70 -15.73
N MET A 28 -6.32 -15.96 -15.30
CA MET A 28 -5.42 -16.46 -14.25
C MET A 28 -3.94 -16.32 -14.65
N GLN A 29 -3.62 -16.51 -15.93
CA GLN A 29 -2.27 -16.32 -16.44
C GLN A 29 -1.84 -14.85 -16.38
N GLN A 30 -2.70 -13.92 -16.81
CA GLN A 30 -2.39 -12.49 -16.77
C GLN A 30 -2.20 -12.00 -15.33
N GLU A 31 -3.05 -12.48 -14.42
CA GLU A 31 -2.95 -12.15 -13.00
C GLU A 31 -1.63 -12.65 -12.39
N LEU A 32 -1.19 -13.86 -12.74
CA LEU A 32 0.10 -14.40 -12.32
C LEU A 32 1.28 -13.59 -12.88
N LEU A 33 1.22 -13.18 -14.14
CA LEU A 33 2.25 -12.33 -14.75
C LEU A 33 2.37 -11.01 -14.01
N GLU A 34 1.26 -10.35 -13.73
CA GLU A 34 1.24 -9.08 -12.99
C GLU A 34 1.78 -9.21 -11.57
N ILE A 35 1.50 -10.32 -10.88
CA ILE A 35 2.11 -10.60 -9.57
C ILE A 35 3.62 -10.72 -9.69
N ILE A 36 4.10 -11.50 -10.67
CA ILE A 36 5.54 -11.72 -10.86
C ILE A 36 6.24 -10.42 -11.24
N GLU A 37 5.68 -9.65 -12.16
CA GLU A 37 6.20 -8.34 -12.56
C GLU A 37 6.26 -7.39 -11.36
N THR A 38 5.17 -7.27 -10.60
CA THR A 38 5.14 -6.41 -9.39
C THR A 38 6.20 -6.84 -8.36
N ALA A 39 6.34 -8.16 -8.15
CA ALA A 39 7.34 -8.69 -7.23
C ALA A 39 8.79 -8.42 -7.68
N THR A 40 9.03 -8.25 -8.99
CA THR A 40 10.37 -7.86 -9.50
C THR A 40 10.65 -6.37 -9.34
N THR A 41 9.61 -5.53 -9.27
CA THR A 41 9.75 -4.08 -9.03
C THR A 41 9.81 -3.74 -7.55
N GLU A 42 9.36 -4.62 -6.67
CA GLU A 42 9.51 -4.44 -5.22
C GLU A 42 11.00 -4.44 -4.85
N PRO A 43 11.51 -3.37 -4.23
CA PRO A 43 12.91 -3.33 -3.79
C PRO A 43 13.14 -4.44 -2.77
N THR A 44 13.97 -5.42 -3.15
CA THR A 44 14.30 -6.60 -2.33
C THR A 44 14.99 -6.23 -1.02
N ASP A 45 15.70 -5.09 -1.03
CA ASP A 45 16.16 -4.40 0.17
C ASP A 45 15.20 -3.24 0.44
N SER A 46 14.19 -3.48 1.27
CA SER A 46 13.59 -2.38 2.02
C SER A 46 14.52 -2.16 3.21
N PRO A 47 15.43 -1.16 3.19
CA PRO A 47 16.15 -0.80 4.41
C PRO A 47 15.09 -0.54 5.47
N ALA A 48 15.31 -1.08 6.68
CA ALA A 48 14.40 -0.86 7.80
C ALA A 48 14.03 0.62 7.84
N PRO A 49 12.72 0.97 7.88
CA PRO A 49 12.31 2.37 7.83
C PRO A 49 13.06 3.11 8.93
N GLU A 50 13.75 4.20 8.58
CA GLU A 50 14.46 4.98 9.58
C GLU A 50 13.49 5.35 10.69
N PRO A 51 13.91 5.22 11.97
CA PRO A 51 13.04 5.51 13.08
C PRO A 51 12.55 6.95 12.98
N ILE A 52 11.23 7.12 12.84
CA ILE A 52 10.60 8.43 12.80
C ILE A 52 10.90 9.17 14.11
N GLN A 53 11.65 10.28 14.02
CA GLN A 53 11.90 11.15 15.16
C GLN A 53 10.69 12.07 15.38
N LEU A 54 9.87 11.71 16.35
CA LEU A 54 8.75 12.54 16.79
C LEU A 54 9.27 13.64 17.71
N THR A 55 9.18 14.89 17.28
CA THR A 55 9.38 16.05 18.16
C THR A 55 8.03 16.43 18.77
N THR A 56 7.80 16.07 20.02
CA THR A 56 6.59 16.46 20.74
C THR A 56 6.68 17.93 21.14
N ALA A 57 5.86 18.78 20.52
CA ALA A 57 5.72 20.16 20.96
C ALA A 57 4.96 20.21 22.29
N HIS A 58 5.64 20.62 23.36
CA HIS A 58 5.01 20.88 24.65
C HIS A 58 4.29 22.23 24.61
N THR A 59 3.00 22.23 24.28
CA THR A 59 2.16 23.42 24.39
C THR A 59 1.58 23.50 25.80
N SER A 60 2.37 23.91 26.79
CA SER A 60 1.85 24.25 28.11
C SER A 60 1.34 25.69 28.08
N GLY A 61 0.07 25.87 27.74
CA GLY A 61 -0.59 27.17 27.76
C GLY A 61 -2.01 27.07 27.24
N LYS A 62 -2.97 27.67 27.96
CA LYS A 62 -4.31 27.90 27.42
C LYS A 62 -4.18 29.07 26.44
N SER A 63 -4.08 28.77 25.15
CA SER A 63 -4.23 29.80 24.13
C SER A 63 -5.69 30.28 24.14
N THR A 64 -5.90 31.60 24.12
CA THR A 64 -7.23 32.22 24.06
C THR A 64 -7.75 32.37 22.63
N TRP A 65 -6.98 31.89 21.65
CA TRP A 65 -7.30 32.05 20.24
C TRP A 65 -8.57 31.29 19.91
N ARG A 66 -9.50 31.97 19.24
CA ARG A 66 -10.69 31.36 18.67
C ARG A 66 -10.39 30.92 17.25
N ARG A 67 -11.18 29.97 16.75
CA ARG A 67 -11.02 29.42 15.40
C ARG A 67 -11.15 30.53 14.35
N GLU A 68 -12.03 31.50 14.60
CA GLU A 68 -12.26 32.66 13.74
C GLU A 68 -11.03 33.59 13.64
N ASP A 69 -10.13 33.58 14.65
CA ASP A 69 -8.88 34.36 14.62
C ASP A 69 -7.80 33.69 13.76
N LEU A 70 -7.91 32.37 13.54
CA LEU A 70 -6.93 31.53 12.84
C LEU A 70 -7.30 31.28 11.37
N TYR A 71 -8.59 31.39 11.06
CA TYR A 71 -9.12 31.24 9.71
C TYR A 71 -9.91 32.51 9.37
N ASP A 72 -9.27 33.45 8.69
CA ASP A 72 -10.01 34.51 8.02
C ASP A 72 -10.85 33.87 6.91
N ASP A 73 -12.14 34.21 6.86
CA ASP A 73 -13.12 33.72 5.88
C ASP A 73 -12.90 34.41 4.51
N SER A 74 -11.64 34.64 4.15
CA SER A 74 -11.20 35.19 2.87
C SER A 74 -11.12 34.11 1.78
N GLY A 75 -11.81 32.98 1.96
CA GLY A 75 -11.93 31.89 0.99
C GLY A 75 -12.96 32.18 -0.11
N ARG A 76 -12.90 33.36 -0.73
CA ARG A 76 -13.72 33.72 -1.91
C ARG A 76 -12.86 34.06 -3.12
#